data_AF-A0A1I8MYC8-F1
#
_entry.id   AF-A0A1I8MYC8-F1
#
_cell.length_a   1.000
_cell.length_b   1.000
_cell.length_c   1.000
_cell.angle_alpha   90.00
_cell.angle_beta   90.00
_cell.angle_gamma   90.00
#
_symmetry.space_group_name_H-M   'P 1'
#
loop_
_entity.id
_entity.type
_entity.pdbx_description
1 polymer ?
#
loop_
_entity_poly.entity_id
_entity_poly.type
_entity_poly.pdbx_seq_one_letter_code
_entity_poly.pdbx_strand_id
1 'polypeptide(L)'
;MLTLYYVSATFLQSWRINKICQKIGEQLSQQATIAFYVLPQNRDDGFYSRLATSELCQNRQIARVTEILWLHDNNRGCCLMPLQSIPTSSWITFPDAPGLRPFNFGKSPESLQRSLSLDRHGLIRLLLETETTPCYEDRVWQQDVVRIENYGKLIAWKIDSHLAVLIETDI
;
A
#
# COMPACT_ATOMS: atom_id res chain seq x y z
N MET A 1 -34.67 -21.54 -2.64
CA MET A 1 -33.42 -22.32 -2.84
C MET A 1 -32.24 -21.41 -3.16
N LEU A 2 -32.27 -20.55 -4.19
CA LEU A 2 -31.17 -19.62 -4.53
C LEU A 2 -30.76 -18.64 -3.40
N THR A 3 -31.71 -18.16 -2.60
CA THR A 3 -31.43 -17.22 -1.49
C THR A 3 -30.60 -17.83 -0.37
N LEU A 4 -30.85 -19.09 0.00
CA LEU A 4 -30.07 -19.79 1.03
C LEU A 4 -28.63 -20.08 0.57
N TYR A 5 -28.44 -20.42 -0.71
CA TYR A 5 -27.11 -20.58 -1.30
C TYR A 5 -26.34 -19.27 -1.37
N TYR A 6 -27.03 -18.16 -1.69
CA TYR A 6 -26.41 -16.84 -1.71
C TYR A 6 -26.00 -16.37 -0.31
N VAL A 7 -26.86 -16.58 0.69
CA VAL A 7 -26.58 -16.24 2.10
C VAL A 7 -25.40 -17.05 2.63
N SER A 8 -25.35 -18.36 2.36
CA SER A 8 -24.22 -19.20 2.80
C SER A 8 -22.92 -18.84 2.10
N ALA A 9 -22.95 -18.54 0.79
CA ALA A 9 -21.79 -18.07 0.05
C ALA A 9 -21.26 -16.73 0.60
N THR A 10 -22.16 -15.77 0.85
CA THR A 10 -21.80 -14.47 1.42
C THR A 10 -21.19 -14.63 2.82
N PHE A 11 -21.77 -15.51 3.66
CA PHE A 11 -21.24 -15.80 4.98
C PHE A 11 -19.82 -16.37 4.93
N LEU A 12 -19.58 -17.36 4.06
CA LEU A 12 -18.26 -17.94 3.86
C LEU A 12 -17.25 -16.92 3.33
N GLN A 13 -17.68 -16.04 2.42
CA GLN A 13 -16.82 -14.96 1.92
C GLN A 13 -16.47 -13.96 3.01
N SER A 14 -17.44 -13.49 3.79
CA SER A 14 -17.20 -12.57 4.92
C SER A 14 -16.27 -13.20 5.96
N TRP A 15 -16.45 -14.49 6.27
CA TRP A 15 -15.56 -15.20 7.20
C TRP A 15 -14.12 -15.29 6.67
N ARG A 16 -13.95 -15.60 5.38
CA ARG A 16 -12.62 -15.64 4.75
C ARG A 16 -11.93 -14.28 4.77
N ILE A 17 -12.65 -13.20 4.45
CA ILE A 17 -12.11 -11.83 4.47
C ILE A 17 -11.68 -11.48 5.89
N ASN A 18 -12.54 -11.70 6.89
CA ASN A 18 -12.24 -11.39 8.28
C ASN A 18 -10.98 -12.13 8.77
N LYS A 19 -10.83 -13.41 8.39
CA LYS A 19 -9.62 -14.19 8.73
C LYS A 19 -8.35 -13.62 8.10
N ILE A 20 -8.42 -13.13 6.86
CA ILE A 20 -7.29 -12.47 6.19
C ILE A 20 -6.96 -11.15 6.90
N CYS A 21 -7.98 -10.33 7.21
CA CYS A 21 -7.80 -9.08 7.94
C CYS A 21 -7.15 -9.29 9.31
N GLN A 22 -7.57 -10.32 10.06
CA GLN A 22 -6.96 -10.68 11.34
C GLN A 22 -5.48 -11.03 11.18
N LYS A 23 -5.13 -11.88 10.21
CA LYS A 23 -3.72 -12.22 9.92
C LYS A 23 -2.89 -11.00 9.52
N ILE A 24 -3.44 -10.14 8.66
CA ILE A 24 -2.79 -8.89 8.28
C ILE A 24 -2.51 -8.04 9.52
N GLY A 25 -3.50 -7.85 10.39
CA GLY A 25 -3.34 -7.11 11.64
C GLY A 25 -2.29 -7.72 12.57
N GLU A 26 -2.29 -9.04 12.74
CA GLU A 26 -1.27 -9.76 13.52
C GLU A 26 0.13 -9.53 12.97
N GLN A 27 0.32 -9.64 11.65
CA GLN A 27 1.62 -9.47 11.00
C GLN A 27 2.11 -8.01 11.06
N LEU A 28 1.21 -7.05 10.88
CA LEU A 28 1.52 -5.62 11.07
C LEU A 28 1.93 -5.32 12.51
N SER A 29 1.28 -5.94 13.50
CA SER A 29 1.65 -5.78 14.92
C SER A 29 3.06 -6.31 15.23
N GLN A 30 3.52 -7.31 14.47
CA GLN A 30 4.88 -7.87 14.56
C GLN A 30 5.90 -7.09 13.73
N GLN A 31 5.53 -5.92 13.19
CA GLN A 31 6.37 -5.11 12.31
C GLN A 31 6.79 -5.87 11.03
N ALA A 32 5.93 -6.73 10.49
CA ALA A 32 6.12 -7.30 9.17
C ALA A 32 5.72 -6.30 8.08
N THR A 33 6.37 -6.39 6.92
CA THR A 33 5.90 -5.74 5.69
C THR A 33 5.00 -6.69 4.93
N ILE A 34 3.88 -6.19 4.42
CA ILE A 34 3.00 -6.96 3.55
C ILE A 34 3.25 -6.50 2.11
N ALA A 35 3.50 -7.45 1.22
CA ALA A 35 3.76 -7.19 -0.18
C ALA A 35 2.71 -7.88 -1.05
N PHE A 36 2.14 -7.12 -1.98
CA PHE A 36 1.27 -7.62 -3.04
C PHE A 36 1.93 -7.34 -4.39
N TYR A 37 2.11 -8.39 -5.19
CA TYR A 37 2.78 -8.28 -6.48
C TYR A 37 2.20 -9.27 -7.49
N VAL A 38 2.40 -8.98 -8.76
CA VAL A 38 1.96 -9.83 -9.88
C VAL A 38 3.19 -10.43 -10.54
N LEU A 39 3.18 -11.75 -10.71
CA LEU A 39 4.23 -12.46 -11.41
C LEU A 39 4.06 -12.37 -12.93
N PRO A 40 5.17 -12.25 -13.70
CA PRO A 40 5.15 -12.48 -15.13
C PRO A 40 4.62 -13.90 -15.44
N GLN A 41 3.84 -14.04 -16.52
CA GLN A 41 3.19 -15.30 -16.88
C GLN A 41 4.18 -16.48 -16.94
N ASN A 42 3.73 -17.66 -16.48
CA ASN A 42 4.48 -18.92 -16.51
C ASN A 42 5.76 -18.97 -15.65
N ARG A 43 5.89 -18.12 -14.62
CA ARG A 43 6.98 -18.23 -13.65
C ARG A 43 6.44 -18.59 -12.27
N ASP A 44 6.83 -19.76 -11.78
CA ASP A 44 6.80 -20.04 -10.35
C ASP A 44 8.03 -19.38 -9.72
N ASP A 45 7.79 -18.46 -8.80
CA ASP A 45 8.83 -17.74 -8.10
C ASP A 45 9.24 -18.42 -6.79
N GLY A 46 8.60 -19.53 -6.41
CA GLY A 46 8.89 -20.22 -5.14
C GLY A 46 8.86 -19.30 -3.92
N PHE A 47 8.19 -18.14 -4.01
CA PHE A 47 8.23 -17.05 -3.02
C PHE A 47 9.64 -16.60 -2.64
N TYR A 48 10.55 -16.47 -3.62
CA TYR A 48 11.84 -15.84 -3.37
C TYR A 48 11.64 -14.39 -2.92
N SER A 49 12.20 -14.03 -1.76
CA SER A 49 12.05 -12.70 -1.16
C SER A 49 12.46 -11.58 -2.10
N ARG A 50 13.39 -11.82 -3.02
CA ARG A 50 13.80 -10.82 -4.02
C ARG A 50 12.64 -10.32 -4.88
N LEU A 51 11.66 -11.15 -5.23
CA LEU A 51 10.54 -10.71 -6.07
C LEU A 51 9.43 -10.06 -5.25
N ALA A 52 9.32 -10.42 -3.97
CA ALA A 52 8.35 -9.83 -3.05
C ALA A 52 8.78 -8.46 -2.50
N THR A 53 10.07 -8.13 -2.53
CA THR A 53 10.62 -6.87 -2.02
C THR A 53 10.91 -5.86 -3.14
N SER A 54 10.64 -4.59 -2.89
CA SER A 54 11.03 -3.46 -3.77
C SER A 54 12.56 -3.32 -3.90
N GLU A 55 13.04 -2.85 -5.06
CA GLU A 55 14.46 -2.48 -5.29
C GLU A 55 14.89 -1.27 -4.46
N LEU A 56 13.93 -0.47 -4.00
CA LEU A 56 14.14 0.75 -3.23
C LEU A 56 14.38 0.47 -1.73
N CYS A 57 14.13 -0.76 -1.27
CA CYS A 57 14.32 -1.15 0.12
C CYS A 57 15.80 -1.39 0.44
N GLN A 58 16.32 -0.68 1.44
CA GLN A 58 17.72 -0.81 1.89
C GLN A 58 18.03 -2.21 2.44
N ASN A 59 17.06 -2.83 3.11
CA ASN A 59 17.17 -4.12 3.78
C ASN A 59 16.56 -5.28 2.97
N ARG A 60 16.43 -5.14 1.65
CA ARG A 60 15.94 -6.20 0.75
C ARG A 60 16.73 -7.51 0.86
N GLN A 61 18.06 -7.43 0.99
CA GLN A 61 18.92 -8.61 0.95
C GLN A 61 18.72 -9.56 2.14
N ILE A 62 18.28 -9.01 3.28
CA ILE A 62 18.03 -9.79 4.51
C ILE A 62 16.55 -10.18 4.65
N ALA A 63 15.67 -9.62 3.83
CA ALA A 63 14.25 -9.90 3.86
C ALA A 63 13.95 -11.37 3.52
N ARG A 64 13.03 -11.96 4.27
CA ARG A 64 12.53 -13.32 4.07
C ARG A 64 11.01 -13.32 4.05
N VAL A 65 10.45 -14.14 3.17
CA VAL A 65 9.01 -14.41 3.18
C VAL A 65 8.72 -15.30 4.37
N THR A 66 7.83 -14.86 5.26
CA THR A 66 7.44 -15.58 6.48
C THR A 66 6.10 -16.28 6.32
N GLU A 67 5.15 -15.62 5.66
CA GLU A 67 3.80 -16.13 5.48
C GLU A 67 3.24 -15.76 4.11
N ILE A 68 2.41 -16.64 3.55
CA ILE A 68 1.66 -16.40 2.31
C ILE A 68 0.22 -16.08 2.70
N LEU A 69 -0.24 -14.89 2.35
CA LEU A 69 -1.60 -14.40 2.64
C LEU A 69 -2.56 -14.70 1.50
N TRP A 70 -2.10 -14.54 0.27
CA TRP A 70 -2.95 -14.66 -0.91
C TRP A 70 -2.20 -15.28 -2.08
N LEU A 71 -2.88 -16.23 -2.72
CA LEU A 71 -2.42 -16.88 -3.93
C LEU A 71 -3.60 -17.01 -4.90
N HIS A 72 -3.55 -16.26 -6.00
CA HIS A 72 -4.57 -16.37 -7.04
C HIS A 72 -3.95 -16.08 -8.40
N ASP A 73 -3.92 -17.09 -9.28
CA ASP A 73 -3.25 -17.05 -10.58
C ASP A 73 -1.79 -16.57 -10.47
N ASN A 74 -1.50 -15.37 -10.98
CA ASN A 74 -0.17 -14.74 -10.90
C ASN A 74 -0.08 -13.71 -9.77
N ASN A 75 -1.19 -13.42 -9.07
CA ASN A 75 -1.22 -12.50 -7.96
C ASN A 75 -0.71 -13.21 -6.70
N ARG A 76 0.24 -12.55 -6.04
CA ARG A 76 0.89 -13.01 -4.81
C ARG A 76 0.67 -11.97 -3.72
N GLY A 77 0.33 -12.42 -2.53
CA GLY A 77 0.29 -11.62 -1.31
C GLY A 77 1.06 -12.34 -0.21
N CYS A 78 2.10 -11.72 0.35
CA CYS A 78 2.94 -12.35 1.36
C CYS A 78 3.44 -11.37 2.41
N CYS A 79 3.89 -11.92 3.53
CA CYS A 79 4.51 -11.19 4.63
C CYS A 79 6.03 -11.33 4.56
N LEU A 80 6.71 -10.23 4.82
CA LEU A 80 8.15 -10.09 4.79
C LEU A 80 8.66 -9.63 6.15
N MET A 81 9.74 -10.25 6.60
CA MET A 81 10.50 -9.79 7.77
C MET A 81 11.99 -9.72 7.44
N PRO A 82 12.73 -8.72 7.98
CA PRO A 82 12.25 -7.63 8.86
C PRO A 82 11.48 -6.53 8.09
N LEU A 83 10.86 -5.59 8.83
CA LEU A 83 10.17 -4.42 8.29
C LEU A 83 11.02 -3.72 7.22
N GLN A 84 10.50 -3.62 6.00
CA GLN A 84 11.19 -3.00 4.89
C GLN A 84 11.37 -1.49 5.13
N SER A 85 12.56 -0.98 4.83
CA SER A 85 12.94 0.42 5.02
C SER A 85 13.39 1.06 3.71
N ILE A 86 12.87 2.25 3.41
CA ILE A 86 13.09 2.96 2.16
C ILE A 86 13.66 4.35 2.46
N PRO A 87 14.88 4.68 1.97
CA PRO A 87 15.43 6.02 2.10
C PRO A 87 14.76 6.98 1.12
N THR A 88 14.06 8.00 1.65
CA THR A 88 13.30 8.98 0.83
C THR A 88 14.04 10.28 0.55
N SER A 89 15.29 10.43 1.01
CA SER A 89 16.06 11.68 0.90
C SER A 89 16.21 12.22 -0.53
N SER A 90 16.24 11.34 -1.54
CA SER A 90 16.37 11.71 -2.95
C SER A 90 15.03 11.77 -3.69
N TRP A 91 13.89 11.65 -3.00
CA TRP A 91 12.57 11.61 -3.60
C TRP A 91 11.97 13.00 -3.68
N ILE A 92 11.06 13.21 -4.63
CA ILE A 92 10.31 14.45 -4.73
C ILE A 92 9.17 14.36 -3.71
N THR A 93 9.24 15.19 -2.68
CA THR A 93 8.24 15.24 -1.61
C THR A 93 7.09 16.16 -1.98
N PHE A 94 5.87 15.78 -1.61
CA PHE A 94 4.75 16.70 -1.66
C PHE A 94 4.87 17.68 -0.47
N PRO A 95 4.97 18.99 -0.72
CA PRO A 95 5.02 19.94 0.37
C PRO A 95 3.74 19.85 1.18
N ASP A 96 3.84 20.00 2.50
CA ASP A 96 2.64 20.22 3.30
C ASP A 96 1.91 21.45 2.73
N ALA A 97 0.58 21.35 2.60
CA ALA A 97 -0.22 22.42 2.05
C ALA A 97 0.19 23.75 2.71
N PRO A 98 0.50 24.81 1.93
CA PRO A 98 0.89 26.08 2.50
C PRO A 98 -0.22 26.46 3.46
N GLY A 99 0.13 26.52 4.74
CA GLY A 99 -0.81 26.79 5.81
C GLY A 99 -1.29 28.22 5.70
N LEU A 100 -2.17 28.50 4.74
CA LEU A 100 -3.07 29.64 4.79
C LEU A 100 -4.10 29.32 5.87
N ARG A 101 -3.62 29.30 7.12
CA ARG A 101 -4.48 29.46 8.27
C ARG A 101 -4.86 30.94 8.23
N PRO A 102 -6.13 31.30 8.01
CA PRO A 102 -6.55 32.70 7.93
C PRO A 102 -6.19 33.50 9.20
N PHE A 103 -5.83 32.81 10.29
CA PHE A 103 -5.30 33.41 11.51
C PHE A 103 -4.10 32.60 12.03
N ASN A 104 -3.01 33.31 12.38
CA ASN A 104 -1.86 32.75 13.08
C ASN A 104 -2.23 32.50 14.55
N PHE A 105 -2.85 31.35 14.82
CA PHE A 105 -2.98 30.87 16.18
C PHE A 105 -1.60 30.38 16.63
N GLY A 106 -0.94 31.13 17.53
CA GLY A 106 0.21 30.60 18.28
C GLY A 106 -0.12 29.24 18.91
N LYS A 107 0.90 28.41 19.19
CA LYS A 107 0.83 27.00 19.66
C LYS A 107 -0.61 26.51 19.82
N SER A 108 -1.14 25.96 18.73
CA SER A 108 -2.49 25.41 18.67
C SER A 108 -2.72 24.45 19.86
N PRO A 109 -3.83 24.58 20.60
CA PRO A 109 -4.20 23.61 21.62
C PRO A 109 -4.15 22.20 21.04
N GLU A 110 -3.57 21.24 21.76
CA GLU A 110 -3.45 19.83 21.31
C GLU A 110 -4.79 19.25 20.81
N SER A 111 -5.91 19.76 21.33
CA SER A 111 -7.27 19.40 20.93
C SER A 111 -7.64 19.77 19.49
N LEU A 112 -7.10 20.87 18.94
CA LEU A 112 -7.34 21.29 17.55
C LEU A 112 -6.38 20.65 16.55
N GLN A 113 -5.20 20.22 17.00
CA GLN A 113 -4.33 19.38 16.18
C GLN A 113 -4.95 18.00 16.02
N ARG A 114 -5.52 17.44 17.10
CA ARG A 114 -6.15 16.11 17.11
C ARG A 114 -7.35 15.99 16.16
N SER A 115 -8.05 17.08 15.83
CA SER A 115 -9.21 17.03 14.91
C SER A 115 -8.85 17.10 13.42
N LEU A 116 -7.59 17.45 13.09
CA LEU A 116 -7.08 17.54 11.71
C LEU A 116 -5.91 16.58 11.45
N SER A 117 -5.28 16.05 12.51
CA SER A 117 -4.42 14.89 12.41
C SER A 117 -5.30 13.66 12.43
N LEU A 118 -5.28 12.87 11.34
CA LEU A 118 -5.68 11.48 11.44
C LEU A 118 -5.03 10.86 12.68
N ASP A 119 -5.84 10.16 13.48
CA ASP A 119 -5.38 9.54 14.71
C ASP A 119 -4.22 8.60 14.33
N ARG A 120 -2.99 8.92 14.77
CA ARG A 120 -1.75 8.26 14.31
C ARG A 120 -1.71 6.75 14.61
N HIS A 121 -2.68 6.25 15.38
CA HIS A 121 -2.79 4.88 15.82
C HIS A 121 -3.36 3.91 14.75
N GLY A 122 -3.64 4.37 13.54
CA GLY A 122 -4.12 3.51 12.44
C GLY A 122 -3.53 3.81 11.06
N LEU A 123 -2.48 4.63 10.96
CA LEU A 123 -1.92 5.03 9.67
C LEU A 123 -1.03 3.94 9.07
N ILE A 124 -1.35 3.53 7.85
CA ILE A 124 -0.58 2.60 7.04
C ILE A 124 0.19 3.41 5.99
N ARG A 125 1.46 3.04 5.78
CA ARG A 125 2.28 3.57 4.69
C ARG A 125 2.34 2.57 3.57
N LEU A 126 1.86 2.98 2.40
CA LEU A 126 1.84 2.19 1.20
C LEU A 126 2.92 2.67 0.25
N LEU A 127 3.66 1.71 -0.31
CA LEU A 127 4.52 1.91 -1.46
C LEU A 127 3.80 1.33 -2.67
N LEU A 128 3.46 2.19 -3.64
CA LEU A 128 2.93 1.79 -4.93
C LEU A 128 4.04 1.82 -5.98
N GLU A 129 4.24 0.71 -6.68
CA GLU A 129 5.24 0.59 -7.75
C GLU A 129 4.56 0.14 -9.04
N THR A 130 4.89 0.78 -10.16
CA THR A 130 4.36 0.42 -11.48
C THR A 130 5.35 0.75 -12.59
N GLU A 131 5.37 -0.08 -13.63
CA GLU A 131 6.09 0.21 -14.86
C GLU A 131 5.45 1.40 -15.58
N THR A 132 6.27 2.24 -16.19
CA THR A 132 5.83 3.42 -16.95
C THR A 132 6.06 3.21 -18.42
N THR A 133 5.01 3.36 -19.22
CA THR A 133 5.10 3.40 -20.69
C THR A 133 4.69 4.78 -21.18
N PRO A 134 5.42 5.37 -22.15
CA PRO A 134 5.03 6.65 -22.72
C PRO A 134 3.69 6.49 -23.46
N CYS A 135 2.73 7.33 -23.10
CA CYS A 135 1.45 7.39 -23.77
C CYS A 135 1.50 8.40 -24.92
N TYR A 136 1.19 7.95 -26.14
CA TYR A 136 1.17 8.79 -27.34
C TYR A 136 -0.22 8.94 -27.96
N GLU A 137 -1.27 8.37 -27.35
CA GLU A 137 -2.62 8.36 -27.92
C GLU A 137 -3.62 9.14 -27.06
N ASP A 138 -4.42 9.99 -27.70
CA ASP A 138 -5.51 10.76 -27.09
C ASP A 138 -6.67 9.88 -26.57
N ARG A 139 -6.65 8.56 -26.81
CA ARG A 139 -7.72 7.63 -26.41
C ARG A 139 -7.68 7.20 -24.94
N VAL A 140 -6.62 7.54 -24.19
CA VAL A 140 -6.49 7.17 -22.77
C VAL A 140 -7.55 7.83 -21.88
N TRP A 141 -8.15 8.94 -22.31
CA TRP A 141 -9.27 9.58 -21.59
C TRP A 141 -10.56 8.73 -21.54
N GLN A 142 -10.61 7.60 -22.26
CA GLN A 142 -11.73 6.64 -22.20
C GLN A 142 -11.47 5.46 -21.26
N GLN A 143 -10.29 5.36 -20.63
CA GLN A 143 -9.97 4.32 -19.66
C GLN A 143 -10.36 4.76 -18.24
N ASP A 144 -10.60 3.78 -17.36
CA ASP A 144 -10.80 4.02 -15.93
C ASP A 144 -9.51 4.58 -15.31
N VAL A 145 -9.41 5.90 -15.23
CA VAL A 145 -8.28 6.60 -14.61
C VAL A 145 -8.41 6.52 -13.09
N VAL A 146 -7.53 5.76 -12.46
CA VAL A 146 -7.42 5.71 -11.00
C VAL A 146 -6.60 6.90 -10.51
N ARG A 147 -7.24 7.78 -9.74
CA ARG A 147 -6.58 8.95 -9.14
C ARG A 147 -6.00 8.57 -7.79
N ILE A 148 -4.68 8.56 -7.69
CA ILE A 148 -3.96 8.13 -6.48
C ILE A 148 -4.28 9.06 -5.30
N GLU A 149 -4.56 10.33 -5.58
CA GLU A 149 -4.98 11.32 -4.58
C GLU A 149 -6.22 10.90 -3.76
N ASN A 150 -7.06 10.00 -4.30
CA ASN A 150 -8.28 9.55 -3.62
C ASN A 150 -8.03 8.52 -2.51
N TYR A 151 -6.81 7.99 -2.38
CA TYR A 151 -6.49 6.85 -1.51
C TYR A 151 -5.64 7.21 -0.28
N GLY A 152 -5.26 8.48 -0.11
CA GLY A 152 -4.52 8.94 1.07
C GLY A 152 -3.68 10.18 0.84
N LYS A 153 -2.87 10.54 1.83
CA LYS A 153 -1.90 11.63 1.74
C LYS A 153 -0.67 11.16 0.95
N LEU A 154 -0.41 11.80 -0.19
CA LEU A 154 0.83 11.59 -0.94
C LEU A 154 2.01 12.16 -0.14
N ILE A 155 3.03 11.33 0.13
CA ILE A 155 4.23 11.72 0.88
C ILE A 155 5.34 12.14 -0.08
N ALA A 156 5.72 11.23 -0.96
CA ALA A 156 6.82 11.42 -1.88
C ALA A 156 6.68 10.49 -3.08
N TRP A 157 7.35 10.84 -4.17
CA TRP A 157 7.42 10.00 -5.36
C TRP A 157 8.81 10.05 -5.99
N LYS A 158 9.13 9.01 -6.74
CA LYS A 158 10.35 8.90 -7.53
C LYS A 158 10.02 8.19 -8.84
N ILE A 159 10.65 8.63 -9.91
CA ILE A 159 10.67 7.90 -11.18
C ILE A 159 12.13 7.58 -11.53
N ASP A 160 12.41 6.31 -11.78
CA ASP A 160 13.75 5.81 -12.13
C ASP A 160 13.61 4.68 -13.16
N SER A 161 13.84 3.41 -12.77
CA SER A 161 13.47 2.24 -13.59
C SER A 161 11.95 2.04 -13.70
N HIS A 162 11.22 2.50 -12.68
CA HIS A 162 9.76 2.44 -12.59
C HIS A 162 9.25 3.64 -11.78
N LEU A 163 7.93 3.84 -11.77
CA LEU A 163 7.29 4.85 -10.91
C LEU A 163 7.07 4.24 -9.53
N ALA A 164 7.51 4.97 -8.50
CA ALA A 164 7.27 4.63 -7.10
C ALA A 164 6.62 5.81 -6.37
N VAL A 165 5.54 5.55 -5.66
CA VAL A 165 4.77 6.56 -4.91
C VAL A 165 4.54 6.09 -3.48
N LEU A 166 4.83 6.95 -2.52
CA LEU A 166 4.56 6.74 -1.10
C LEU A 166 3.27 7.45 -0.69
N ILE A 167 2.38 6.70 -0.07
CA ILE A 167 1.06 7.16 0.35
C ILE A 167 0.89 6.81 1.83
N GLU A 168 0.37 7.75 2.62
CA GLU A 168 -0.09 7.51 3.99
C GLU A 168 -1.62 7.47 3.99
N THR A 169 -2.18 6.40 4.54
CA THR A 169 -3.63 6.17 4.50
C THR A 169 -4.13 5.52 5.79
N ASP A 170 -5.40 5.70 6.12
CA ASP A 170 -6.13 5.08 7.23
C ASP A 170 -7.17 4.06 6.76
N ILE A 171 -7.17 3.73 5.45
CA ILE A 171 -8.06 2.76 4.81
C ILE A 171 -7.70 1.33 5.22
#